data_AF-A0ABD1T1C6-F1
#
_entry.id   AF-A0ABD1T1C6-F1
#
_cell.length_a   1.000
_cell.length_b   1.000
_cell.length_c   1.000
_cell.angle_alpha   90.00
_cell.angle_beta   90.00
_cell.angle_gamma   90.00
#
_symmetry.space_group_name_H-M   'P 1'
#
loop_
_entity.id
_entity.type
_entity.pdbx_description
1 polymer ?
#
loop_
_entity_poly.entity_id
_entity_poly.type
_entity_poly.pdbx_seq_one_letter_code
_entity_poly.pdbx_strand_id
1 'polypeptide(L)'
;MCGLCVLNLSETLIEQLPNSISHLEKLNALLLGGCGNLVYVPPLEKLRLTHLQELTLPCHVVHPTDVEGLKQLELFDGRLNSVSNLNRLIKSQQSEGRLRSYHIIINEPGEVFGYDEYYPPCKVVHFGDDSLADSSLGVDENLLPQDIEELLFEGSGLSCCLLDYFPMLNNAIDLKKCDIVVEDKIECIMRLSSEEEQQSRGVPFQSLEDLSLYGLPNFIGLL
;
A
#
# COMPACT_ATOMS: atom_id res chain seq x y z
N MET A 1 -16.83 28.10 -9.18
CA MET A 1 -17.32 26.75 -8.84
C MET A 1 -17.18 26.52 -7.32
N CYS A 2 -17.87 27.31 -6.49
CA CYS A 2 -17.63 27.36 -5.03
C CYS A 2 -18.31 26.23 -4.22
N GLY A 3 -18.73 25.16 -4.88
CA GLY A 3 -19.45 24.04 -4.29
C GLY A 3 -19.14 22.70 -4.95
N LEU A 4 -18.05 22.61 -5.74
CA LEU A 4 -17.62 21.34 -6.30
C LEU A 4 -16.97 20.52 -5.18
N CYS A 5 -17.58 19.38 -4.84
CA CYS A 5 -17.08 18.47 -3.82
C CYS A 5 -16.42 17.22 -4.40
N VAL A 6 -16.76 16.85 -5.63
CA VAL A 6 -16.21 15.67 -6.32
C VAL A 6 -15.69 16.10 -7.67
N LEU A 7 -14.43 15.82 -7.94
CA LEU A 7 -13.80 15.99 -9.24
C LEU A 7 -13.31 14.62 -9.71
N ASN A 8 -14.09 14.01 -10.60
CA ASN A 8 -13.73 12.77 -11.25
C ASN A 8 -13.11 13.09 -12.62
N LEU A 9 -11.84 12.74 -12.77
CA LEU A 9 -11.06 12.84 -14.00
C LEU A 9 -10.55 11.47 -14.44
N SER A 10 -11.04 10.38 -13.85
CA SER A 10 -10.63 9.03 -14.19
C SER A 10 -10.81 8.73 -15.68
N GLU A 11 -9.95 7.87 -16.23
CA GLU A 11 -10.00 7.44 -17.64
C GLU A 11 -9.89 8.61 -18.65
N THR A 12 -9.29 9.73 -18.23
CA THR A 12 -9.05 10.87 -19.13
C THR A 12 -7.61 10.87 -19.65
N LEU A 13 -7.42 11.50 -20.81
CA LEU A 13 -6.10 11.63 -21.45
C LEU A 13 -5.31 12.83 -20.93
N ILE A 14 -5.60 13.33 -19.72
CA ILE A 14 -4.88 14.48 -19.16
C ILE A 14 -3.43 14.11 -18.92
N GLU A 15 -2.53 15.01 -19.32
CA GLU A 15 -1.09 14.81 -19.11
C GLU A 15 -0.60 15.45 -17.81
N GLN A 16 -1.28 16.50 -17.35
CA GLN A 16 -0.90 17.27 -16.18
C GLN A 16 -2.13 17.70 -15.41
N LEU A 17 -2.08 17.52 -14.10
CA LEU A 17 -3.08 18.05 -13.19
C LEU A 17 -2.79 19.54 -12.93
N PRO A 18 -3.71 20.47 -13.24
CA PRO A 18 -3.41 21.89 -13.13
C PRO A 18 -3.40 22.36 -11.67
N ASN A 19 -2.45 23.24 -11.33
CA ASN A 19 -2.35 23.85 -10.00
C ASN A 19 -3.62 24.61 -9.56
N SER A 20 -4.48 24.99 -10.51
CA SER A 20 -5.76 25.66 -10.23
C SER A 20 -6.75 24.82 -9.44
N ILE A 21 -6.52 23.50 -9.30
CA ILE A 21 -7.30 22.63 -8.41
C ILE A 21 -7.20 23.09 -6.94
N SER A 22 -6.12 23.77 -6.55
CA SER A 22 -5.99 24.38 -5.23
C SER A 22 -7.08 25.40 -4.88
N HIS A 23 -7.81 25.92 -5.88
CA HIS A 23 -8.97 26.80 -5.65
C HIS A 23 -10.26 26.03 -5.30
N LEU A 24 -10.27 24.71 -5.37
CA LEU A 24 -11.40 23.84 -5.03
C LEU A 24 -11.38 23.50 -3.54
N GLU A 25 -11.57 24.51 -2.68
CA GLU A 25 -11.43 24.39 -1.20
C GLU A 25 -12.39 23.38 -0.54
N LYS A 26 -13.50 23.05 -1.21
CA LYS A 26 -14.52 22.10 -0.75
C LYS A 26 -14.40 20.73 -1.40
N LEU A 27 -13.30 20.46 -2.11
CA LEU A 27 -13.11 19.19 -2.77
C LEU A 27 -12.89 18.09 -1.72
N ASN A 28 -13.80 17.13 -1.71
CA ASN A 28 -13.77 15.94 -0.86
C ASN A 28 -13.22 14.73 -1.63
N ALA A 29 -13.45 14.65 -2.94
CA ALA A 29 -12.98 13.54 -3.76
C ALA A 29 -12.25 14.04 -5.02
N LEU A 30 -11.02 13.54 -5.21
CA LEU A 30 -10.23 13.72 -6.42
C LEU A 30 -9.91 12.35 -6.99
N LEU A 31 -10.56 12.00 -8.10
CA LEU A 31 -10.44 10.69 -8.72
C LEU A 31 -9.65 10.80 -10.02
N LEU A 32 -8.48 10.14 -10.09
CA LEU A 32 -7.56 10.16 -11.22
C LEU A 32 -7.17 8.75 -11.70
N GLY A 33 -7.79 7.68 -11.22
CA GLY A 33 -7.53 6.30 -11.70
C GLY A 33 -7.73 6.16 -13.21
N GLY A 34 -7.01 5.27 -13.89
CA GLY A 34 -7.15 5.14 -15.36
C GLY A 34 -6.50 6.25 -16.18
N CYS A 35 -5.87 7.26 -15.57
CA CYS A 35 -5.27 8.38 -16.32
C CYS A 35 -3.86 8.02 -16.84
N GLY A 36 -3.76 7.07 -17.77
CA GLY A 36 -2.48 6.53 -18.28
C GLY A 36 -1.50 7.56 -18.88
N ASN A 37 -1.98 8.75 -19.29
CA ASN A 37 -1.12 9.83 -19.80
C ASN A 37 -0.67 10.82 -18.72
N LEU A 38 -1.19 10.74 -17.49
CA LEU A 38 -0.95 11.72 -16.45
C LEU A 38 0.47 11.58 -15.91
N VAL A 39 1.38 12.46 -16.33
CA VAL A 39 2.79 12.44 -15.94
C VAL A 39 3.09 13.40 -14.79
N TYR A 40 2.22 14.38 -14.53
CA TYR A 40 2.44 15.39 -13.50
C TYR A 40 1.23 15.59 -12.60
N VAL A 41 1.44 15.36 -11.31
CA VAL A 41 0.54 15.77 -10.23
C VAL A 41 1.30 16.76 -9.34
N PRO A 42 0.77 17.98 -9.11
CA PRO A 42 1.36 18.91 -8.16
C PRO A 42 1.47 18.27 -6.77
N PRO A 43 2.51 18.61 -5.98
CA PRO A 43 2.62 18.13 -4.60
C PRO A 43 1.33 18.39 -3.83
N LEU A 44 0.77 17.36 -3.19
CA LEU A 44 -0.55 17.44 -2.57
C LEU A 44 -0.60 18.50 -1.46
N GLU A 45 0.51 18.72 -0.75
CA GLU A 45 0.67 19.81 0.23
C GLU A 45 0.38 21.19 -0.36
N LYS A 46 0.72 21.42 -1.64
CA LYS A 46 0.49 22.69 -2.33
C LYS A 46 -0.96 22.86 -2.77
N LEU A 47 -1.71 21.77 -2.89
CA LEU A 47 -3.11 21.82 -3.31
C LEU A 47 -4.04 22.27 -2.17
N ARG A 48 -3.58 22.29 -0.91
CA ARG A 48 -4.36 22.75 0.26
C ARG A 48 -5.74 22.07 0.38
N LEU A 49 -5.85 20.82 -0.07
CA LEU A 49 -7.08 20.04 -0.06
C LEU A 49 -7.33 19.44 1.33
N THR A 50 -7.57 20.30 2.33
CA THR A 50 -7.68 19.87 3.74
C THR A 50 -8.93 19.05 4.06
N HIS A 51 -9.91 19.04 3.17
CA HIS A 51 -11.17 18.30 3.29
C HIS A 51 -11.19 17.03 2.42
N LEU A 52 -10.08 16.68 1.78
CA LEU A 52 -10.03 15.53 0.89
C LEU A 52 -10.19 14.23 1.69
N GLN A 53 -11.19 13.46 1.32
CA GLN A 53 -11.57 12.17 1.89
C GLN A 53 -11.26 11.03 0.92
N GLU A 54 -11.36 11.27 -0.39
CA GLU A 54 -11.10 10.26 -1.41
C GLU A 54 -10.04 10.77 -2.39
N LEU A 55 -9.00 9.97 -2.59
CA LEU A 55 -7.94 10.23 -3.53
C LEU A 55 -7.60 8.96 -4.28
N THR A 56 -7.75 8.98 -5.61
CA THR A 56 -7.20 7.95 -6.48
C THR A 56 -6.16 8.58 -7.40
N LEU A 57 -5.03 7.92 -7.58
CA LEU A 57 -3.92 8.32 -8.42
C LEU A 57 -3.54 7.14 -9.35
N PRO A 58 -3.14 7.40 -10.60
CA PRO A 58 -2.63 6.35 -11.46
C PRO A 58 -1.41 5.65 -10.85
N CYS A 59 -1.28 4.36 -11.09
CA CYS A 59 -0.19 3.54 -10.56
C CYS A 59 1.20 3.98 -11.03
N HIS A 60 1.33 4.64 -12.20
CA HIS A 60 2.60 5.13 -12.72
C HIS A 60 3.03 6.50 -12.17
N VAL A 61 2.19 7.20 -11.39
CA VAL A 61 2.54 8.50 -10.82
C VAL A 61 3.34 8.30 -9.52
N VAL A 62 4.65 8.58 -9.57
CA VAL A 62 5.62 8.32 -8.47
C VAL A 62 6.01 9.58 -7.67
N HIS A 63 5.59 10.78 -8.13
CA HIS A 63 6.00 12.05 -7.53
C HIS A 63 5.48 12.23 -6.09
N PRO A 64 6.21 12.93 -5.20
CA PRO A 64 6.23 12.67 -3.77
C PRO A 64 4.85 12.89 -3.18
N THR A 65 4.14 11.79 -3.01
CA THR A 65 2.83 11.76 -2.42
C THR A 65 3.04 11.84 -0.91
N ASP A 66 3.31 13.04 -0.40
CA ASP A 66 3.17 13.37 1.03
C ASP A 66 1.67 13.37 1.39
N VAL A 67 1.05 12.19 1.22
CA VAL A 67 -0.34 11.91 1.61
C VAL A 67 -0.53 11.96 3.12
N GLU A 68 0.57 12.02 3.89
CA GLU A 68 0.51 12.19 5.34
C GLU A 68 -0.19 13.48 5.78
N GLY A 69 -0.18 14.53 4.93
CA GLY A 69 -0.87 15.78 5.20
C GLY A 69 -2.39 15.70 5.01
N LEU A 70 -2.90 14.62 4.41
CA LEU A 70 -4.32 14.39 4.15
C LEU A 70 -4.98 13.67 5.33
N LYS A 71 -5.22 14.44 6.39
CA LYS A 71 -5.71 13.94 7.69
C LYS A 71 -7.11 13.35 7.65
N GLN A 72 -7.94 13.75 6.67
CA GLN A 72 -9.32 13.30 6.54
C GLN A 72 -9.50 12.17 5.51
N LEU A 73 -8.40 11.62 4.99
CA LEU A 73 -8.44 10.63 3.93
C LEU A 73 -9.09 9.32 4.44
N GLU A 74 -10.18 8.93 3.82
CA GLU A 74 -10.92 7.69 4.08
C GLU A 74 -10.70 6.65 2.97
N LEU A 75 -10.38 7.10 1.74
CA LEU A 75 -10.07 6.25 0.59
C LEU A 75 -8.77 6.72 -0.07
N PHE A 76 -7.82 5.81 -0.23
CA PHE A 76 -6.58 6.07 -0.95
C PHE A 76 -6.25 4.95 -1.93
N ASP A 77 -6.16 5.28 -3.21
CA ASP A 77 -5.65 4.38 -4.24
C ASP A 77 -4.46 5.06 -4.93
N GLY A 78 -3.29 4.42 -4.90
CA GLY A 78 -2.13 4.97 -5.59
C GLY A 78 -0.79 4.40 -5.13
N ARG A 79 0.26 4.92 -5.78
CA ARG A 79 1.65 4.48 -5.56
C ARG A 79 2.38 5.36 -4.55
N LEU A 80 3.18 4.72 -3.71
CA LEU A 80 4.19 5.31 -2.83
C LEU A 80 5.58 4.83 -3.27
N ASN A 81 6.60 5.66 -3.03
CA ASN A 81 7.96 5.40 -3.48
C ASN A 81 8.84 4.60 -2.49
N SER A 82 8.31 4.31 -1.31
CA SER A 82 9.08 3.67 -0.23
C SER A 82 8.16 3.19 0.89
N VAL A 83 8.62 2.16 1.62
CA VAL A 83 7.95 1.70 2.85
C VAL A 83 7.94 2.78 3.93
N SER A 84 8.94 3.67 3.95
CA SER A 84 8.97 4.82 4.86
C SER A 84 7.79 5.77 4.64
N ASN A 85 7.33 5.95 3.40
CA ASN A 85 6.12 6.73 3.10
C ASN A 85 4.85 6.04 3.58
N LEU A 86 4.75 4.71 3.42
CA LEU A 86 3.67 3.91 3.99
C LEU A 86 3.65 4.05 5.53
N ASN A 87 4.80 3.91 6.19
CA ASN A 87 4.93 4.03 7.64
C ASN A 87 4.45 5.40 8.14
N ARG A 88 4.82 6.48 7.44
CA ARG A 88 4.35 7.85 7.73
C ARG A 88 2.83 7.97 7.55
N LEU A 89 2.28 7.44 6.47
CA LEU A 89 0.84 7.42 6.22
C LEU A 89 0.09 6.70 7.35
N ILE A 90 0.50 5.50 7.71
CA ILE A 90 -0.14 4.71 8.78
C ILE A 90 -0.09 5.46 10.12
N LYS A 91 1.07 6.02 10.47
CA LYS A 91 1.23 6.82 11.72
C LYS A 91 0.32 8.05 11.73
N SER A 92 0.23 8.78 10.61
CA SER A 92 -0.68 9.92 10.46
C SER A 92 -2.14 9.49 10.70
N GLN A 93 -2.56 8.41 10.03
CA GLN A 93 -3.93 7.89 10.15
C GLN A 93 -4.27 7.47 11.58
N GLN A 94 -3.39 6.78 12.31
CA GLN A 94 -3.66 6.36 13.70
C GLN A 94 -4.00 7.51 14.67
N SER A 95 -3.56 8.73 14.37
CA SER A 95 -3.74 9.90 15.23
C SER A 95 -4.93 10.79 14.88
N GLU A 96 -5.31 10.85 13.60
CA GLU A 96 -6.20 11.91 13.09
C GLU A 96 -7.33 11.42 12.16
N GLY A 97 -7.31 10.16 11.70
CA GLY A 97 -8.26 9.62 10.73
C GLY A 97 -8.38 8.09 10.75
N ARG A 98 -9.11 7.50 9.80
CA ARG A 98 -9.06 6.05 9.54
C ARG A 98 -9.36 5.82 8.06
N LEU A 99 -8.36 5.34 7.32
CA LEU A 99 -8.58 4.78 6.00
C LEU A 99 -9.57 3.62 6.09
N ARG A 100 -10.68 3.72 5.37
CA ARG A 100 -11.72 2.70 5.30
C ARG A 100 -11.49 1.75 4.13
N SER A 101 -10.89 2.27 3.07
CA SER A 101 -10.46 1.51 1.90
C SER A 101 -9.14 2.07 1.41
N TYR A 102 -8.24 1.20 1.00
CA TYR A 102 -6.99 1.61 0.41
C TYR A 102 -6.43 0.53 -0.51
N HIS A 103 -5.83 0.98 -1.59
CA HIS A 103 -4.99 0.18 -2.45
C HIS A 103 -3.65 0.90 -2.59
N ILE A 104 -2.65 0.39 -1.88
CA ILE A 104 -1.35 1.05 -1.78
C ILE A 104 -0.32 0.21 -2.50
N ILE A 105 0.28 0.78 -3.54
CA ILE A 105 1.36 0.15 -4.28
C ILE A 105 2.68 0.79 -3.83
N ILE A 106 3.67 0.00 -3.46
CA ILE A 106 5.01 0.46 -3.08
C ILE A 106 5.97 0.01 -4.16
N ASN A 107 6.66 0.98 -4.77
CA ASN A 107 7.46 0.77 -5.99
C ASN A 107 6.64 0.22 -7.17
N GLU A 108 7.29 0.05 -8.31
CA GLU A 108 6.62 -0.48 -9.50
C GLU A 108 6.51 -1.98 -9.31
N PRO A 109 5.31 -2.59 -9.41
CA PRO A 109 5.27 -4.00 -9.72
C PRO A 109 5.87 -4.17 -11.12
N GLY A 110 6.60 -5.27 -11.35
CA GLY A 110 7.08 -5.61 -12.69
C GLY A 110 5.94 -5.62 -13.72
N GLU A 111 6.27 -5.73 -15.02
CA GLU A 111 5.32 -5.65 -16.17
C GLU A 111 4.13 -6.66 -16.14
N VAL A 112 3.92 -7.41 -15.05
CA VAL A 112 3.09 -8.61 -14.99
C VAL A 112 1.60 -8.32 -14.82
N PHE A 113 1.16 -7.18 -14.28
CA PHE A 113 -0.27 -6.89 -14.16
C PHE A 113 -0.65 -5.50 -14.66
N GLY A 114 -0.64 -5.37 -15.99
CA GLY A 114 -1.36 -4.30 -16.66
C GLY A 114 -2.86 -4.57 -16.64
N TYR A 115 -3.59 -4.04 -15.66
CA TYR A 115 -4.95 -3.53 -15.83
C TYR A 115 -5.16 -2.43 -14.81
N ASP A 116 -5.45 -1.21 -15.30
CA ASP A 116 -6.08 -0.11 -14.56
C ASP A 116 -7.55 -0.50 -14.25
N GLU A 117 -7.77 -1.71 -13.74
CA GLU A 117 -9.10 -2.20 -13.40
C GLU A 117 -9.48 -1.62 -12.03
N TYR A 118 -10.62 -0.95 -11.98
CA TYR A 118 -11.24 -0.46 -10.76
C TYR A 118 -11.44 -1.62 -9.78
N TYR A 119 -10.52 -1.76 -8.81
CA TYR A 119 -10.66 -2.76 -7.77
C TYR A 119 -11.80 -2.35 -6.80
N PRO A 120 -12.59 -3.30 -6.26
CA PRO A 120 -13.64 -3.05 -5.26
C PRO A 120 -13.06 -2.42 -3.97
N PRO A 121 -13.84 -2.16 -2.89
CA PRO A 121 -13.26 -1.67 -1.65
C PRO A 121 -12.21 -2.67 -1.13
N CYS A 122 -10.96 -2.35 -1.39
CA CYS A 122 -9.80 -3.15 -1.13
C CYS A 122 -9.10 -2.54 0.08
N LYS A 123 -8.55 -3.38 0.94
CA LYS A 123 -7.62 -3.00 2.02
C LYS A 123 -6.33 -3.74 1.75
N VAL A 124 -5.65 -3.27 0.73
CA VAL A 124 -4.59 -4.00 0.04
C VAL A 124 -3.32 -3.19 0.04
N VAL A 125 -2.20 -3.86 0.35
CA VAL A 125 -0.86 -3.31 0.17
C VAL A 125 -0.07 -4.23 -0.74
N HIS A 126 0.44 -3.66 -1.82
CA HIS A 126 1.28 -4.33 -2.81
C HIS A 126 2.71 -3.79 -2.71
N PHE A 127 3.66 -4.68 -2.45
CA PHE A 127 5.09 -4.42 -2.48
C PHE A 127 5.66 -4.91 -3.82
N GLY A 128 5.99 -3.98 -4.71
CA GLY A 128 6.65 -4.25 -5.98
C GLY A 128 8.18 -4.26 -5.87
N ASP A 129 8.85 -4.23 -7.02
CA ASP A 129 10.28 -4.50 -7.18
C ASP A 129 11.16 -3.71 -6.21
N ASP A 130 12.05 -4.43 -5.52
CA ASP A 130 13.06 -3.93 -4.57
C ASP A 130 12.51 -3.00 -3.48
N SER A 131 11.19 -3.01 -3.22
CA SER A 131 10.55 -2.16 -2.19
C SER A 131 11.07 -2.42 -0.79
N LEU A 132 11.58 -3.61 -0.52
CA LEU A 132 12.15 -4.03 0.77
C LEU A 132 13.68 -4.10 0.75
N ALA A 133 14.34 -3.81 -0.37
CA ALA A 133 15.80 -3.88 -0.50
C ALA A 133 16.54 -2.92 0.46
N ASP A 134 15.97 -1.72 0.68
CA ASP A 134 16.51 -0.70 1.60
C ASP A 134 16.01 -0.88 3.06
N SER A 135 15.03 -1.75 3.30
CA SER A 135 14.57 -2.09 4.65
C SER A 135 15.59 -3.00 5.34
N SER A 136 16.72 -2.40 5.72
CA SER A 136 17.64 -3.05 6.64
C SER A 136 16.88 -3.35 7.94
N LEU A 137 16.86 -4.64 8.33
CA LEU A 137 16.19 -5.26 9.48
C LEU A 137 16.56 -4.67 10.86
N GLY A 138 16.60 -3.34 11.04
CA GLY A 138 17.12 -2.77 12.28
C GLY A 138 17.02 -1.26 12.53
N VAL A 139 16.31 -0.46 11.72
CA VAL A 139 16.18 0.99 12.00
C VAL A 139 14.76 1.43 12.33
N ASP A 140 13.75 0.87 11.65
CA ASP A 140 12.32 1.04 11.96
C ASP A 140 11.57 -0.24 11.53
N GLU A 141 10.59 -0.69 12.33
CA GLU A 141 9.71 -1.80 11.92
C GLU A 141 8.83 -1.38 10.74
N ASN A 142 8.69 -2.24 9.72
CA ASN A 142 7.77 -2.00 8.60
C ASN A 142 6.34 -2.11 9.11
N LEU A 143 5.53 -1.06 8.96
CA LEU A 143 4.16 -1.01 9.45
C LEU A 143 3.16 -1.40 8.36
N LEU A 144 2.03 -1.97 8.77
CA LEU A 144 0.86 -2.19 7.94
C LEU A 144 -0.40 -1.67 8.66
N PRO A 145 -1.47 -1.31 7.93
CA PRO A 145 -2.75 -1.04 8.56
C PRO A 145 -3.27 -2.28 9.30
N GLN A 146 -3.88 -2.08 10.47
CA GLN A 146 -4.28 -3.20 11.33
C GLN A 146 -5.40 -4.06 10.74
N ASP A 147 -6.24 -3.46 9.89
CA ASP A 147 -7.39 -4.08 9.26
C ASP A 147 -7.10 -4.47 7.80
N ILE A 148 -5.83 -4.74 7.48
CA ILE A 148 -5.40 -5.20 6.16
C ILE A 148 -6.03 -6.55 5.81
N GLU A 149 -6.53 -6.63 4.58
CA GLU A 149 -7.23 -7.82 4.07
C GLU A 149 -6.39 -8.59 3.07
N GLU A 150 -5.58 -7.92 2.26
CA GLU A 150 -4.69 -8.59 1.29
C GLU A 150 -3.28 -7.98 1.25
N LEU A 151 -2.31 -8.87 1.07
CA LEU A 151 -0.90 -8.53 0.86
C LEU A 151 -0.41 -9.15 -0.43
N LEU A 152 0.30 -8.35 -1.23
CA LEU A 152 0.96 -8.83 -2.43
C LEU A 152 2.44 -8.44 -2.38
N PHE A 153 3.30 -9.40 -2.68
CA PHE A 153 4.74 -9.21 -2.81
C PHE A 153 5.14 -9.73 -4.18
N GLU A 154 5.71 -8.84 -5.00
CA GLU A 154 6.22 -9.17 -6.33
C GLU A 154 7.62 -8.57 -6.47
N GLY A 155 8.66 -9.42 -6.54
CA GLY A 155 10.04 -8.97 -6.71
C GLY A 155 10.53 -8.01 -5.61
N SER A 156 9.86 -8.00 -4.45
CA SER A 156 10.02 -6.96 -3.43
C SER A 156 11.36 -7.01 -2.72
N GLY A 157 12.08 -8.12 -2.82
CA GLY A 157 13.35 -8.34 -2.16
C GLY A 157 13.19 -8.99 -0.79
N LEU A 158 12.09 -9.72 -0.57
CA LEU A 158 11.93 -10.56 0.61
C LEU A 158 13.07 -11.58 0.67
N SER A 159 13.69 -11.66 1.84
CA SER A 159 14.75 -12.61 2.11
C SER A 159 14.44 -13.38 3.38
N CYS A 160 14.92 -14.62 3.48
CA CYS A 160 14.84 -15.41 4.71
C CYS A 160 13.40 -15.74 5.16
N CYS A 161 12.70 -14.83 5.83
CA CYS A 161 11.41 -15.06 6.45
C CYS A 161 10.50 -13.82 6.35
N LEU A 162 9.24 -13.98 5.92
CA LEU A 162 8.29 -12.86 5.83
C LEU A 162 8.05 -12.17 7.18
N LEU A 163 7.92 -12.94 8.26
CA LEU A 163 7.70 -12.40 9.61
C LEU A 163 8.89 -11.61 10.17
N ASP A 164 10.09 -11.74 9.60
CA ASP A 164 11.22 -10.88 9.98
C ASP A 164 10.97 -9.43 9.55
N TYR A 165 10.27 -9.23 8.43
CA TYR A 165 9.89 -7.91 7.91
C TYR A 165 8.60 -7.41 8.54
N PHE A 166 7.63 -8.29 8.77
CA PHE A 166 6.29 -7.93 9.26
C PHE A 166 5.88 -8.77 10.47
N PRO A 167 6.50 -8.56 11.65
CA PRO A 167 6.21 -9.35 12.85
C PRO A 167 4.77 -9.18 13.35
N MET A 168 4.11 -8.07 13.00
CA MET A 168 2.71 -7.80 13.33
C MET A 168 1.72 -8.76 12.68
N LEU A 169 2.09 -9.45 11.61
CA LEU A 169 1.22 -10.44 10.95
C LEU A 169 0.89 -11.65 11.84
N ASN A 170 1.67 -11.87 12.92
CA ASN A 170 1.32 -12.86 13.95
C ASN A 170 -0.04 -12.58 14.61
N ASN A 171 -0.49 -11.33 14.62
CA ASN A 171 -1.73 -10.90 15.25
C ASN A 171 -2.74 -10.36 14.24
N ALA A 172 -2.50 -10.53 12.93
CA ALA A 172 -3.43 -10.08 11.91
C ALA A 172 -4.68 -10.99 11.93
N ILE A 173 -5.84 -10.38 12.15
CA ILE A 173 -7.14 -11.06 12.23
C ILE A 173 -8.02 -10.82 10.99
N ASP A 174 -7.69 -9.81 10.20
CA ASP A 174 -8.46 -9.41 9.02
C ASP A 174 -7.77 -9.84 7.71
N LEU A 175 -6.52 -10.31 7.77
CA LEU A 175 -5.74 -10.71 6.59
C LEU A 175 -6.30 -12.03 6.03
N LYS A 176 -6.88 -11.97 4.84
CA LYS A 176 -7.52 -13.10 4.14
C LYS A 176 -6.66 -13.64 3.01
N LYS A 177 -5.88 -12.78 2.35
CA LYS A 177 -5.09 -13.17 1.17
C LYS A 177 -3.64 -12.70 1.26
N CYS A 178 -2.72 -13.56 0.87
CA CYS A 178 -1.30 -13.23 0.77
C CYS A 178 -0.71 -13.88 -0.48
N ASP A 179 -0.21 -13.06 -1.40
CA ASP A 179 0.44 -13.51 -2.62
C ASP A 179 1.93 -13.16 -2.54
N ILE A 180 2.80 -14.15 -2.70
CA ILE A 180 4.26 -13.97 -2.75
C ILE A 180 4.76 -14.55 -4.07
N VAL A 181 5.23 -13.66 -4.93
CA VAL A 181 5.52 -13.93 -6.33
C VAL A 181 6.93 -13.46 -6.65
N VAL A 182 7.73 -14.32 -7.28
CA VAL A 182 9.06 -13.95 -7.80
C VAL A 182 9.96 -13.38 -6.70
N GLU A 183 10.19 -14.18 -5.65
CA GLU A 183 11.15 -13.83 -4.60
C GLU A 183 12.32 -14.80 -4.59
N ASP A 184 13.50 -14.30 -4.94
CA ASP A 184 14.69 -15.13 -5.12
C ASP A 184 15.31 -15.61 -3.80
N LYS A 185 15.06 -14.90 -2.70
CA LYS A 185 15.76 -15.12 -1.41
C LYS A 185 14.85 -15.55 -0.28
N ILE A 186 13.53 -15.58 -0.49
CA ILE A 186 12.61 -16.02 0.55
C ILE A 186 12.78 -17.53 0.77
N GLU A 187 12.95 -17.92 2.03
CA GLU A 187 13.08 -19.33 2.41
C GLU A 187 11.80 -19.82 3.08
N CYS A 188 11.19 -19.00 3.94
CA CYS A 188 10.01 -19.37 4.71
C CYS A 188 9.07 -18.18 4.96
N ILE A 189 7.85 -18.46 5.43
CA ILE A 189 6.89 -17.42 5.82
C ILE A 189 7.02 -17.10 7.31
N MET A 190 7.14 -18.13 8.14
CA MET A 190 7.37 -18.02 9.57
C MET A 190 8.50 -18.94 9.99
N ARG A 191 9.20 -18.57 11.07
CA ARG A 191 10.13 -19.46 11.78
C ARG A 191 9.53 -19.85 13.12
N LEU A 192 9.49 -21.15 13.41
CA LEU A 192 9.21 -21.60 14.76
C LEU A 192 10.36 -21.18 15.69
N SER A 193 10.11 -20.21 16.56
CA SER A 193 10.90 -20.07 17.78
C SER A 193 10.54 -21.20 18.76
N SER A 194 11.39 -21.40 19.77
CA SER A 194 11.38 -22.60 20.64
C SER A 194 10.00 -22.93 21.24
N GLU A 195 9.82 -24.18 21.69
CA GLU A 195 8.57 -24.69 22.30
C GLU A 195 8.02 -23.83 23.46
N GLU A 196 8.86 -22.99 24.09
CA GLU A 196 8.48 -22.07 25.17
C GLU A 196 7.76 -20.79 24.66
N GLU A 197 8.00 -20.36 23.41
CA GLU A 197 7.33 -19.19 22.81
C GLU A 197 5.95 -19.53 22.23
N GLN A 198 5.70 -20.81 21.93
CA GLN A 198 4.46 -21.32 21.32
C GLN A 198 3.24 -21.22 22.23
N GLN A 199 3.40 -21.12 23.55
CA GLN A 199 2.27 -20.95 24.48
C GLN A 199 1.82 -19.49 24.65
N SER A 200 2.57 -18.51 24.10
CA SER A 200 2.31 -17.07 24.32
C SER A 200 2.00 -16.28 23.04
N ARG A 201 2.42 -16.77 21.86
CA ARG A 201 2.13 -16.13 20.57
C ARG A 201 0.98 -16.85 19.89
N GLY A 202 -0.03 -16.08 19.43
CA GLY A 202 -1.09 -16.63 18.59
C GLY A 202 -0.51 -17.32 17.36
N VAL A 203 -1.23 -18.29 16.80
CA VAL A 203 -0.87 -18.88 15.50
C VAL A 203 -0.89 -17.73 14.47
N PRO A 204 0.20 -17.44 13.74
CA PRO A 204 0.16 -16.43 12.69
C PRO A 204 -0.82 -16.83 11.58
N PHE A 205 -1.38 -15.85 10.87
CA PHE A 205 -2.26 -16.09 9.71
C PHE A 205 -3.55 -16.87 10.02
N GLN A 206 -4.14 -16.72 11.22
CA GLN A 206 -5.37 -17.46 11.59
C GLN A 206 -6.56 -17.19 10.67
N SER A 207 -6.62 -15.99 10.10
CA SER A 207 -7.67 -15.54 9.19
C SER A 207 -7.34 -15.76 7.72
N LEU A 208 -6.14 -16.27 7.40
CA LEU A 208 -5.69 -16.37 6.02
C LEU A 208 -6.44 -17.50 5.31
N GLU A 209 -7.17 -17.14 4.25
CA GLU A 209 -8.00 -18.02 3.43
C GLU A 209 -7.27 -18.44 2.15
N ASP A 210 -6.46 -17.53 1.58
CA ASP A 210 -5.74 -17.73 0.34
C ASP A 210 -4.26 -17.36 0.51
N LEU A 211 -3.39 -18.30 0.12
CA LEU A 211 -1.94 -18.14 0.13
C LEU A 211 -1.39 -18.65 -1.20
N SER A 212 -0.98 -17.73 -2.07
CA SER A 212 -0.37 -18.07 -3.35
C SER A 212 1.14 -17.83 -3.31
N LEU A 213 1.90 -18.90 -3.58
CA LEU A 213 3.36 -18.88 -3.60
C LEU A 213 3.84 -19.31 -4.99
N TYR A 214 4.48 -18.41 -5.72
CA TYR A 214 4.90 -18.67 -7.10
C TYR A 214 6.29 -18.11 -7.39
N GLY A 215 7.11 -18.88 -8.13
CA GLY A 215 8.44 -18.41 -8.53
C GLY A 215 9.40 -18.21 -7.36
N LEU A 216 9.36 -19.09 -6.36
CA LEU A 216 10.19 -19.00 -5.14
C LEU A 216 11.27 -20.10 -5.13
N PRO A 217 12.45 -19.91 -5.75
CA PRO A 217 13.43 -20.96 -5.95
C PRO A 217 14.06 -21.50 -4.67
N ASN A 218 14.13 -20.68 -3.61
CA ASN A 218 14.75 -21.03 -2.32
C ASN A 218 13.73 -21.37 -1.22
N PHE A 219 12.44 -21.46 -1.56
CA PHE A 219 11.39 -21.70 -0.58
C PHE A 219 11.43 -23.13 -0.03
N ILE A 220 11.64 -23.26 1.28
CA ILE A 220 11.78 -24.54 1.98
C ILE A 220 10.52 -24.94 2.75
N GLY A 221 9.63 -24.00 3.07
CA GLY A 221 8.39 -24.34 3.77
C GLY A 221 7.67 -23.16 4.40
N LEU A 222 6.48 -23.47 4.94
CA LEU A 222 5.66 -22.50 5.66
C LEU A 222 6.14 -22.29 7.11
N LEU A 223 7.00 -23.16 7.67
CA LEU A 223 7.43 -23.22 9.08
C LEU A 223 8.96 -23.29 9.23
#